data_AF-A0A377U0F9-F1
#
_entry.id   AF-A0A377U0F9-F1
#
_cell.length_a   1.000
_cell.length_b   1.000
_cell.length_c   1.000
_cell.angle_alpha   90.00
_cell.angle_beta   90.00
_cell.angle_gamma   90.00
#
_symmetry.space_group_name_H-M   'P 1'
#
loop_
_entity.id
_entity.type
_entity.pdbx_description
1 polymer ?
#
loop_
_entity_poly.entity_id
_entity_poly.type
_entity_poly.pdbx_seq_one_letter_code
_entity_poly.pdbx_strand_id
1 'polypeptide(L)'
;MSQVLLTGATGLVGGHLLRLLQNEPRISTIAAPTRRPLAPAEGVFNPHDPQLTDALAQVVDPVDIVFCCLGTTRREAGSKEAFVHADYTLVVDTALTGKRLGAQHMLVVSAMGANAHSPFFYNRVKGEMEAALIEQDWPR
;
A
#
# COMPACT_ATOMS: atom_id res chain seq x y z
N MET A 1 20.08 -0.34 -8.01
CA MET A 1 18.76 -0.72 -8.54
C MET A 1 17.88 -1.00 -7.34
N SER A 2 16.62 -0.59 -7.38
CA SER A 2 15.72 -0.59 -6.23
C SER A 2 14.64 -1.65 -6.37
N GLN A 3 14.31 -2.28 -5.25
CA GLN A 3 13.21 -3.25 -5.11
C GLN A 3 12.01 -2.56 -4.46
N VAL A 4 10.83 -2.79 -5.03
CA VAL A 4 9.62 -2.05 -4.64
C VAL A 4 8.55 -2.98 -4.11
N LEU A 5 7.93 -2.61 -2.99
CA LEU A 5 6.64 -3.15 -2.54
C LEU A 5 5.52 -2.23 -3.03
N LEU A 6 4.55 -2.75 -3.80
CA LEU A 6 3.39 -2.01 -4.28
C LEU A 6 2.08 -2.68 -3.84
N THR A 7 1.32 -2.04 -2.95
CA THR A 7 -0.06 -2.46 -2.64
C THR A 7 -1.09 -1.60 -3.36
N GLY A 8 -2.23 -2.19 -3.69
CA GLY A 8 -3.28 -1.51 -4.47
C GLY A 8 -3.06 -1.52 -5.99
N ALA A 9 -2.18 -2.40 -6.50
CA ALA A 9 -1.85 -2.52 -7.92
C ALA A 9 -3.05 -2.83 -8.84
N THR A 10 -4.14 -3.41 -8.29
CA THR A 10 -5.38 -3.66 -9.05
C THR A 10 -6.30 -2.44 -9.16
N GLY A 11 -6.02 -1.37 -8.43
CA GLY A 11 -6.81 -0.14 -8.42
C GLY A 11 -6.39 0.84 -9.52
N LEU A 12 -7.12 1.95 -9.65
CA LEU A 12 -6.84 2.96 -10.67
C LEU A 12 -5.42 3.52 -10.53
N VAL A 13 -5.08 4.12 -9.37
CA VAL A 13 -3.76 4.73 -9.17
C VAL A 13 -2.66 3.68 -9.18
N GLY A 14 -2.82 2.59 -8.42
CA GLY A 14 -1.80 1.55 -8.31
C GLY A 14 -1.52 0.83 -9.64
N GLY A 15 -2.53 0.61 -10.47
CA GLY A 15 -2.34 0.00 -11.80
C GLY A 15 -1.59 0.91 -12.77
N HIS A 16 -1.81 2.22 -12.70
CA HIS A 16 -1.01 3.19 -13.44
C HIS A 16 0.43 3.26 -12.93
N LEU A 17 0.62 3.29 -11.61
CA LEU A 17 1.94 3.31 -10.99
C LEU A 17 2.74 2.05 -11.31
N LEU A 18 2.12 0.86 -11.28
CA LEU A 18 2.76 -0.39 -11.66
C LEU A 18 3.40 -0.28 -13.05
N ARG A 19 2.66 0.22 -14.05
CA ARG A 19 3.19 0.41 -15.40
C ARG A 19 4.35 1.39 -15.44
N LEU A 20 4.30 2.48 -14.68
CA LEU A 20 5.41 3.45 -14.62
C LEU A 20 6.65 2.80 -14.00
N LEU A 21 6.50 2.07 -12.90
CA LEU A 21 7.61 1.37 -12.23
C LEU A 21 8.24 0.30 -13.10
N GLN A 22 7.45 -0.45 -13.87
CA GLN A 22 7.96 -1.45 -14.82
C GLN A 22 8.80 -0.84 -15.96
N ASN A 23 8.57 0.44 -16.28
CA ASN A 23 9.31 1.15 -17.31
C ASN A 23 10.42 2.05 -16.73
N GLU A 24 10.67 1.99 -15.42
CA GLU A 24 11.70 2.77 -14.74
C GLU A 24 12.99 1.95 -14.63
N PRO A 25 14.08 2.31 -15.34
CA PRO A 25 15.33 1.53 -15.35
C PRO A 25 16.00 1.38 -13.99
N ARG A 26 15.68 2.24 -13.01
CA ARG A 26 16.21 2.14 -11.66
C ARG A 26 15.54 1.05 -10.83
N ILE A 27 14.34 0.58 -11.21
CA ILE A 27 13.61 -0.47 -10.49
C ILE A 27 13.97 -1.84 -11.07
N SER A 28 14.47 -2.75 -10.23
CA SER A 28 14.83 -4.11 -10.64
C SER A 28 13.67 -5.09 -10.50
N THR A 29 12.90 -4.99 -9.41
CA THR A 29 11.85 -5.94 -9.06
C THR A 29 10.71 -5.22 -8.36
N ILE A 30 9.49 -5.73 -8.57
CA ILE A 30 8.27 -5.22 -7.95
C ILE A 30 7.56 -6.39 -7.28
N ALA A 31 7.50 -6.38 -5.96
CA ALA A 31 6.59 -7.21 -5.19
C ALA A 31 5.23 -6.50 -5.11
N ALA A 32 4.20 -7.09 -5.71
CA ALA A 32 2.86 -6.51 -5.77
C ALA A 32 1.82 -7.45 -5.15
N PRO A 33 1.70 -7.57 -3.82
CA PRO A 33 0.69 -8.41 -3.21
C PRO A 33 -0.72 -7.87 -3.49
N THR A 34 -1.64 -8.76 -3.89
CA THR A 34 -3.00 -8.39 -4.28
C THR A 34 -4.05 -9.40 -3.79
N ARG A 35 -5.32 -9.00 -3.79
CA ARG A 35 -6.43 -9.92 -3.44
C ARG A 35 -6.83 -10.89 -4.56
N ARG A 36 -6.35 -10.61 -5.76
CA ARG A 36 -6.66 -11.33 -7.00
C ARG A 36 -5.47 -11.22 -7.95
N PRO A 37 -5.23 -12.22 -8.80
CA PRO A 37 -4.05 -12.23 -9.67
C PRO A 37 -4.02 -11.02 -10.60
N LEU A 38 -2.83 -10.48 -10.83
CA LEU A 38 -2.51 -9.52 -11.88
C LEU A 38 -2.26 -10.24 -13.20
N ALA A 39 -2.29 -9.49 -14.31
CA ALA A 39 -1.76 -10.02 -15.56
C ALA A 39 -0.27 -10.33 -15.40
N PRO A 40 0.22 -11.48 -15.89
CA PRO A 40 1.65 -11.81 -15.82
C PRO A 40 2.49 -10.72 -16.47
N ALA A 41 3.56 -10.32 -15.79
CA ALA A 41 4.49 -9.34 -16.32
C ALA A 41 5.91 -9.59 -15.80
N GLU A 42 6.89 -9.31 -16.64
CA GLU A 42 8.30 -9.46 -16.29
C GLU A 42 8.69 -8.49 -15.15
N GLY A 43 9.54 -8.95 -14.25
CA GLY A 43 10.00 -8.18 -13.09
C GLY A 43 8.94 -7.98 -11.99
N VAL A 44 7.75 -8.58 -12.11
CA VAL A 44 6.67 -8.47 -11.12
C VAL A 44 6.45 -9.80 -10.40
N PHE A 45 6.73 -9.83 -9.10
CA PHE A 45 6.32 -10.89 -8.20
C PHE A 45 4.94 -10.56 -7.62
N ASN A 46 3.91 -11.34 -7.97
CA ASN A 46 2.53 -11.10 -7.55
C ASN A 46 1.98 -12.25 -6.67
N PRO A 47 2.34 -12.29 -5.37
CA PRO A 47 1.62 -13.14 -4.43
C PRO A 47 0.17 -12.64 -4.34
N HIS A 48 -0.78 -13.57 -4.34
CA HIS A 48 -2.19 -13.21 -4.28
C HIS A 48 -2.96 -14.14 -3.37
N ASP A 49 -3.82 -13.55 -2.55
CA ASP A 49 -4.68 -14.25 -1.60
C ASP A 49 -5.91 -13.37 -1.31
N PRO A 50 -7.14 -13.91 -1.20
CA PRO A 50 -8.31 -13.13 -0.82
C PRO A 50 -8.10 -12.23 0.41
N GLN A 51 -7.30 -12.68 1.37
CA GLN A 51 -6.79 -11.90 2.49
C GLN A 51 -5.46 -11.26 2.11
N LEU A 52 -5.46 -9.93 1.93
CA LEU A 52 -4.25 -9.22 1.51
C LEU A 52 -3.09 -9.38 2.50
N THR A 53 -3.38 -9.58 3.79
CA THR A 53 -2.38 -9.88 4.82
C THR A 53 -1.59 -11.15 4.51
N ASP A 54 -2.25 -12.17 3.99
CA ASP A 54 -1.64 -13.46 3.67
C ASP A 54 -0.81 -13.36 2.38
N ALA A 55 -1.25 -12.54 1.42
CA ALA A 55 -0.43 -12.18 0.25
C ALA A 55 0.80 -11.34 0.64
N LEU A 56 0.65 -10.38 1.57
CA LEU A 56 1.75 -9.57 2.10
C LEU A 56 2.79 -10.44 2.83
N ALA A 57 2.35 -11.44 3.59
CA ALA A 57 3.22 -12.34 4.34
C ALA A 57 4.15 -13.17 3.44
N GLN A 58 3.78 -13.38 2.18
CA GLN A 58 4.60 -14.08 1.18
C GLN A 58 5.73 -13.21 0.61
N VAL A 59 5.71 -11.89 0.85
CA VAL A 59 6.82 -11.01 0.50
C VAL A 59 7.89 -11.11 1.57
N VAL A 60 8.98 -11.79 1.24
CA VAL A 60 10.11 -12.08 2.15
C VAL A 60 11.42 -11.45 1.71
N ASP A 61 11.52 -11.08 0.43
CA ASP A 61 12.73 -10.47 -0.11
C ASP A 61 12.86 -9.00 0.34
N PRO A 62 14.09 -8.48 0.49
CA PRO A 62 14.31 -7.09 0.85
C PRO A 62 13.65 -6.12 -0.11
N VAL A 63 13.11 -5.03 0.41
CA VAL A 63 12.54 -3.93 -0.37
C VAL A 63 13.17 -2.61 0.05
N ASP A 64 13.35 -1.70 -0.91
CA ASP A 64 13.92 -0.37 -0.65
C ASP A 64 12.84 0.69 -0.48
N ILE A 65 11.73 0.55 -1.23
CA ILE A 65 10.66 1.53 -1.33
C ILE A 65 9.30 0.84 -1.24
N VAL A 66 8.40 1.41 -0.45
CA VAL A 66 7.00 1.01 -0.36
C VAL A 66 6.12 2.07 -1.02
N PHE A 67 5.26 1.64 -1.92
CA PHE A 67 4.15 2.42 -2.43
C PHE A 67 2.83 1.77 -1.99
N CYS A 68 2.04 2.48 -1.21
CA CYS A 68 0.71 2.05 -0.81
C CYS A 68 -0.35 2.87 -1.55
N CYS A 69 -1.00 2.23 -2.52
CA CYS A 69 -2.14 2.76 -3.26
C CYS A 69 -3.45 2.12 -2.79
N LEU A 70 -3.48 1.58 -1.56
CA LEU A 70 -4.70 1.06 -0.97
C LEU A 70 -5.64 2.20 -0.59
N GLY A 71 -6.91 1.98 -0.85
CA GLY A 71 -7.98 2.88 -0.47
C GLY A 71 -9.26 2.39 -1.07
N THR A 72 -10.35 2.64 -0.36
CA THR A 72 -11.69 2.43 -0.87
C THR A 72 -12.52 3.68 -0.63
N THR A 73 -13.72 3.73 -1.20
CA THR A 73 -14.71 4.73 -0.80
C THR A 73 -15.60 4.15 0.29
N ARG A 74 -16.19 5.00 1.13
CA ARG A 74 -17.20 4.54 2.12
C ARG A 74 -18.33 3.74 1.47
N ARG A 75 -18.68 4.07 0.22
CA ARG A 75 -19.71 3.36 -0.55
C ARG A 75 -19.26 1.96 -0.95
N GLU A 76 -18.02 1.80 -1.39
CA GLU A 76 -17.46 0.52 -1.82
C GLU A 76 -17.10 -0.39 -0.64
N ALA A 77 -16.64 0.18 0.48
CA ALA A 77 -16.38 -0.57 1.71
C ALA A 77 -17.62 -1.28 2.24
N GLY A 78 -18.81 -0.69 2.07
CA GLY A 78 -20.07 -1.21 2.59
C GLY A 78 -20.28 -1.02 4.10
N SER A 79 -19.22 -0.90 4.90
CA SER A 79 -19.30 -0.61 6.34
C SER A 79 -18.15 0.30 6.83
N LYS A 80 -18.28 0.82 8.05
CA LYS A 80 -17.21 1.62 8.68
C LYS A 80 -16.00 0.76 9.02
N GLU A 81 -16.25 -0.46 9.48
CA GLU A 81 -15.23 -1.42 9.90
C GLU A 81 -14.42 -1.87 8.69
N ALA A 82 -15.08 -2.17 7.57
CA ALA A 82 -14.42 -2.51 6.31
C ALA A 82 -13.62 -1.33 5.76
N PHE A 83 -14.12 -0.10 5.93
CA PHE A 83 -13.38 1.10 5.56
C PHE A 83 -12.12 1.29 6.41
N VAL A 84 -12.22 1.18 7.74
CA VAL A 84 -11.05 1.26 8.64
C VAL A 84 -10.04 0.16 8.31
N HIS A 85 -10.51 -1.06 8.10
CA HIS A 85 -9.63 -2.17 7.75
C HIS A 85 -8.84 -1.87 6.46
N ALA A 86 -9.52 -1.38 5.40
CA ALA A 86 -8.88 -1.10 4.12
C ALA A 86 -7.98 0.14 4.14
N ASP A 87 -8.45 1.24 4.73
CA ASP A 87 -7.82 2.56 4.62
C ASP A 87 -6.91 2.93 5.80
N TYR A 88 -6.91 2.12 6.87
CA TYR A 88 -6.00 2.25 8.00
C TYR A 88 -5.21 0.96 8.22
N THR A 89 -5.88 -0.15 8.56
CA THR A 89 -5.18 -1.37 9.03
C THR A 89 -4.24 -1.93 7.96
N LEU A 90 -4.74 -2.20 6.76
CA LEU A 90 -3.92 -2.77 5.68
C LEU A 90 -2.81 -1.81 5.21
N VAL A 91 -3.02 -0.50 5.34
CA VAL A 91 -2.00 0.51 5.02
C VAL A 91 -0.86 0.46 6.03
N VAL A 92 -1.19 0.42 7.32
CA VAL A 92 -0.22 0.29 8.40
C VAL A 92 0.53 -1.04 8.31
N ASP A 93 -0.17 -2.14 8.04
CA ASP A 93 0.44 -3.47 7.87
C ASP A 93 1.40 -3.52 6.66
N THR A 94 1.05 -2.85 5.57
CA THR A 94 1.92 -2.68 4.40
C THR A 94 3.21 -1.95 4.80
N ALA A 95 3.08 -0.84 5.54
CA ALA A 95 4.21 -0.06 5.99
C ALA A 95 5.12 -0.87 6.93
N LEU A 96 4.55 -1.52 7.94
CA LEU A 96 5.30 -2.37 8.87
C LEU A 96 6.04 -3.51 8.15
N THR A 97 5.40 -4.12 7.15
CA THR A 97 6.01 -5.15 6.30
C THR A 97 7.21 -4.60 5.55
N GLY A 98 7.07 -3.45 4.89
CA GLY A 98 8.18 -2.82 4.18
C GLY A 98 9.33 -2.44 5.11
N LYS A 99 9.04 -1.85 6.28
CA LYS A 99 10.06 -1.50 7.27
C LYS A 99 10.82 -2.73 7.76
N ARG A 100 10.11 -3.82 8.05
CA ARG A 100 10.71 -5.12 8.42
C ARG A 100 11.65 -5.66 7.34
N LEU A 101 11.32 -5.42 6.08
CA LEU A 101 12.10 -5.87 4.91
C LEU A 101 13.20 -4.88 4.50
N GLY A 102 13.43 -3.82 5.28
CA GLY A 102 14.54 -2.89 5.07
C GLY A 102 14.20 -1.64 4.27
N ALA A 103 12.93 -1.40 3.92
CA ALA A 103 12.56 -0.23 3.15
C ALA A 103 12.90 1.07 3.89
N GLN A 104 13.44 2.03 3.15
CA GLN A 104 13.81 3.34 3.67
C GLN A 104 12.74 4.39 3.35
N HIS A 105 11.89 4.13 2.36
CA HIS A 105 10.86 5.07 1.94
C HIS A 105 9.47 4.43 1.94
N MET A 106 8.50 5.16 2.50
CA MET A 106 7.07 4.81 2.47
C MET A 106 6.30 5.96 1.83
N LEU A 107 5.66 5.68 0.69
CA LEU A 107 4.79 6.61 -0.01
C LEU A 107 3.37 6.07 0.01
N VAL A 108 2.44 6.85 0.55
CA VAL A 108 1.02 6.50 0.63
C VAL A 108 0.16 7.47 -0.16
N VAL A 109 -0.85 6.95 -0.85
CA VAL A 109 -1.90 7.79 -1.45
C VAL A 109 -2.98 8.04 -0.40
N SER A 110 -2.94 9.22 0.20
CA SER A 110 -3.96 9.68 1.15
C SER A 110 -5.12 10.39 0.45
N ALA A 111 -5.79 11.32 1.13
CA ALA A 111 -6.92 12.08 0.64
C ALA A 111 -6.78 13.58 0.94
N MET A 112 -7.33 14.42 0.06
CA MET A 112 -7.44 15.86 0.34
C MET A 112 -8.29 16.10 1.59
N GLY A 113 -7.75 16.86 2.54
CA GLY A 113 -8.43 17.16 3.79
C GLY A 113 -8.39 16.05 4.84
N ALA A 114 -7.51 15.05 4.68
CA ALA A 114 -7.18 14.10 5.74
C ALA A 114 -6.78 14.86 7.02
N ASN A 115 -7.44 14.51 8.13
CA ASN A 115 -7.25 15.16 9.42
C ASN A 115 -7.81 14.27 10.52
N ALA A 116 -6.95 13.78 11.43
CA ALA A 116 -7.33 12.90 12.54
C ALA A 116 -8.38 13.50 13.49
N HIS A 117 -8.56 14.82 13.48
CA HIS A 117 -9.57 15.52 14.28
C HIS A 117 -10.82 15.91 13.47
N SER A 118 -10.93 15.47 12.22
CA SER A 118 -12.08 15.77 11.37
C SER A 118 -13.39 15.20 11.96
N PRO A 119 -14.51 15.96 11.94
CA PRO A 119 -15.81 15.41 12.28
C PRO A 119 -16.29 14.38 11.23
N PHE A 120 -15.84 14.51 9.99
CA PHE A 120 -16.16 13.59 8.90
C PHE A 120 -15.31 12.31 9.00
N PHE A 121 -15.99 11.17 9.10
CA PHE A 121 -15.39 9.85 9.29
C PHE A 121 -14.30 9.50 8.25
N TYR A 122 -14.57 9.74 6.96
CA TYR A 122 -13.61 9.43 5.89
C TYR A 122 -12.27 10.17 6.08
N ASN A 123 -12.33 11.50 6.23
CA ASN A 123 -11.15 12.35 6.45
C ASN A 123 -10.46 12.03 7.77
N ARG A 124 -11.23 11.65 8.80
CA ARG A 124 -10.70 11.27 10.11
C ARG A 124 -9.84 10.02 10.01
N VAL A 125 -10.37 8.94 9.45
CA VAL A 125 -9.63 7.68 9.31
C VAL A 125 -8.39 7.86 8.43
N LYS A 126 -8.48 8.65 7.34
CA LYS A 126 -7.29 8.98 6.53
C LYS A 126 -6.24 9.76 7.31
N GLY A 127 -6.64 10.74 8.12
CA GLY A 127 -5.71 11.49 8.95
C GLY A 127 -5.13 10.69 10.12
N GLU A 128 -5.92 9.79 10.73
CA GLU A 128 -5.44 8.83 11.72
C GLU A 128 -4.39 7.89 11.10
N MET A 129 -4.63 7.40 9.87
CA MET A 129 -3.65 6.59 9.14
C MET A 129 -2.37 7.37 8.85
N GLU A 130 -2.45 8.62 8.39
CA GLU A 130 -1.27 9.47 8.18
C GLU A 130 -0.47 9.64 9.47
N ALA A 131 -1.14 9.95 10.58
CA ALA A 131 -0.50 10.10 11.89
C ALA A 131 0.21 8.80 12.30
N ALA A 132 -0.45 7.65 12.16
CA ALA A 132 0.12 6.35 12.49
C ALA A 132 1.37 6.02 11.64
N LEU A 133 1.40 6.39 10.36
CA LEU A 133 2.58 6.21 9.52
C LEU A 133 3.73 7.16 9.90
N ILE A 134 3.42 8.39 10.31
CA ILE A 134 4.42 9.36 10.78
C ILE A 134 5.05 8.88 12.08
N GLU A 135 4.25 8.35 13.01
CA GLU A 135 4.71 7.79 14.29
C GLU A 135 5.62 6.56 14.12
N GLN A 136 5.61 5.91 12.96
CA GLN A 136 6.53 4.80 12.68
C GLN A 136 7.98 5.25 12.50
N ASP A 137 8.30 6.54 12.44
CA ASP A 137 9.67 7.07 12.33
C ASP A 137 10.46 6.39 11.20
N TRP A 138 9.98 6.60 9.97
CA TRP A 138 10.64 6.11 8.77
C TRP A 138 11.96 6.85 8.54
N PRO A 139 13.00 6.16 8.03
CA PRO A 139 14.27 6.80 7.66
C PRO A 139 14.05 7.98 6.70
N ARG A 140 14.82 9.05 6.89
CA ARG A 140 14.79 10.25 6.03
C ARG A 140 15.75 10.12 4.86
#